data_AF-A0A812JDK8-F1
#
_entry.id   AF-A0A812JDK8-F1
#
_cell.length_a   1.000
_cell.length_b   1.000
_cell.length_c   1.000
_cell.angle_alpha   90.00
_cell.angle_beta   90.00
_cell.angle_gamma   90.00
#
_symmetry.space_group_name_H-M   'P 1'
#
loop_
_entity.id
_entity.type
_entity.pdbx_description
1 polymer ?
#
loop_
_entity_poly.entity_id
_entity_poly.type
_entity_poly.pdbx_seq_one_letter_code
_entity_poly.pdbx_strand_id
1 'polypeptide(L)'
;MEFGKILGLTNWKLLLVPSKGEMLMNNESNARTSRQFGSIGIGIPPFAVADGMNEKGLTIATQSLYRSEYQKCDIWNKTYKTIWAANLPQWILSQFSTVAEVESAIRSKKFCITSPLPKQTNTHWAIADKQGGSIVLEYEDGEPRIYDNYVGLMTNDPFYPWHVQNLNTYVWILPEEGDNKKLRMDTGELLSNQGEVPFNFGHGFNTGGMPGDPSPPSRFVRMFFNRQISQANSPPKKNLDDWLTLAQGILNGIFITKGFTGPNTLGHLIESDHTSWATLRVPEVGFYAYRSYGNMQWHVVDTRQLDWSQGKVLPTSQSIADGFKNITDELPTVDSASGHFLAVKSVKSHSSPEDVALLQTLSQEL
;
A
#
# COMPACT_ATOMS: atom_id res chain seq x y z
N MET A 1 1.95 0.71 -7.78
CA MET A 1 2.92 1.81 -7.58
C MET A 1 3.36 2.29 -8.95
N GLU A 2 2.88 3.46 -9.37
CA GLU A 2 3.20 4.03 -10.69
C GLU A 2 4.62 4.61 -10.75
N PHE A 3 5.18 5.02 -9.60
CA PHE A 3 6.56 5.55 -9.47
C PHE A 3 7.61 4.76 -10.27
N GLY A 4 7.63 3.43 -10.10
CA GLY A 4 8.54 2.57 -10.84
C GLY A 4 8.33 2.61 -12.35
N LYS A 5 7.07 2.56 -12.79
CA LYS A 5 6.71 2.56 -14.22
C LYS A 5 7.12 3.86 -14.90
N ILE A 6 6.98 5.00 -14.21
CA ILE A 6 7.36 6.32 -14.74
C ILE A 6 8.87 6.36 -15.01
N LEU A 7 9.68 5.79 -14.12
CA LEU A 7 11.14 5.71 -14.26
C LEU A 7 11.63 4.50 -15.10
N GLY A 8 10.73 3.68 -15.65
CA GLY A 8 11.09 2.45 -16.36
C GLY A 8 11.60 1.31 -15.47
N LEU A 9 11.42 1.44 -14.15
CA LEU A 9 11.84 0.48 -13.13
C LEU A 9 10.65 -0.38 -12.68
N THR A 10 10.41 -1.49 -13.37
CA THR A 10 9.31 -2.41 -13.04
C THR A 10 9.72 -3.58 -12.13
N ASN A 11 11.03 -3.78 -11.94
CA ASN A 11 11.60 -4.86 -11.15
C ASN A 11 11.57 -4.54 -9.65
N TRP A 12 10.39 -4.71 -9.04
CA TRP A 12 10.28 -4.68 -7.58
C TRP A 12 10.94 -5.91 -6.95
N LYS A 13 11.38 -5.78 -5.70
CA LYS A 13 12.02 -6.83 -4.92
C LYS A 13 11.52 -6.82 -3.48
N LEU A 14 11.52 -7.99 -2.84
CA LEU A 14 11.47 -8.10 -1.39
C LEU A 14 12.83 -7.70 -0.82
N LEU A 15 12.86 -6.69 0.02
CA LEU A 15 14.05 -6.11 0.64
C LEU A 15 14.11 -6.53 2.10
N LEU A 16 15.26 -7.04 2.53
CA LEU A 16 15.62 -7.20 3.93
C LEU A 16 16.83 -6.31 4.19
N VAL A 17 16.69 -5.37 5.12
CA VAL A 17 17.70 -4.35 5.44
C VAL A 17 18.13 -4.53 6.89
N PRO A 18 19.43 -4.73 7.18
CA PRO A 18 19.91 -4.92 8.54
C PRO A 18 19.95 -3.61 9.34
N SER A 19 19.86 -3.73 10.66
CA SER A 19 19.92 -2.64 11.65
C SER A 19 21.27 -1.92 11.71
N LYS A 20 22.36 -2.57 11.28
CA LYS A 20 23.72 -2.01 11.28
C LYS A 20 24.16 -1.57 9.89
N GLY A 21 25.04 -0.58 9.84
CA GLY A 21 25.60 0.00 8.62
C GLY A 21 25.00 1.36 8.27
N GLU A 22 25.43 1.91 7.14
CA GLU A 22 24.99 3.23 6.69
C GLU A 22 23.90 3.14 5.62
N MET A 23 23.10 4.20 5.52
CA MET A 23 22.24 4.43 4.38
C MET A 23 22.43 5.85 3.83
N LEU A 24 22.21 5.97 2.52
CA LEU A 24 22.22 7.23 1.80
C LEU A 24 20.85 7.91 1.96
N MET A 25 20.85 9.17 2.36
CA MET A 25 19.65 10.01 2.46
C MET A 25 19.47 10.87 1.21
N ASN A 26 20.55 11.42 0.66
CA ASN A 26 20.53 12.25 -0.54
C ASN A 26 21.79 11.98 -1.37
N ASN A 27 21.62 11.66 -2.65
CA ASN A 27 22.72 11.23 -3.51
C ASN A 27 23.59 12.41 -3.98
N GLU A 28 23.01 13.59 -4.18
CA GLU A 28 23.72 14.81 -4.62
C GLU A 28 24.66 15.35 -3.55
N SER A 29 24.17 15.47 -2.31
CA SER A 29 24.95 15.94 -1.17
C SER A 29 25.78 14.83 -0.50
N ASN A 30 25.60 13.57 -0.91
CA ASN A 30 26.12 12.38 -0.24
C ASN A 30 25.76 12.34 1.26
N ALA A 31 24.63 12.92 1.65
CA ALA A 31 24.18 12.90 3.04
C ALA A 31 23.86 11.47 3.47
N ARG A 32 24.48 11.01 4.57
CA ARG A 32 24.34 9.65 5.10
C ARG A 32 23.90 9.65 6.57
N THR A 33 23.34 8.53 6.98
CA THR A 33 23.07 8.24 8.38
C THR A 33 23.34 6.77 8.70
N SER A 34 23.73 6.47 9.93
CA SER A 34 23.78 5.10 10.44
C SER A 34 22.36 4.59 10.65
N ARG A 35 22.09 3.36 10.24
CA ARG A 35 20.84 2.66 10.56
C ARG A 35 20.81 2.33 12.05
N GLN A 36 19.63 2.44 12.66
CA GLN A 36 19.39 2.02 14.04
C GLN A 36 18.51 0.76 14.07
N PHE A 37 17.62 0.62 13.09
CA PHE A 37 16.66 -0.47 12.99
C PHE A 37 16.73 -1.19 11.65
N GLY A 38 16.55 -2.51 11.69
CA GLY A 38 16.37 -3.34 10.52
C GLY A 38 14.93 -3.26 9.99
N SER A 39 14.76 -3.47 8.70
CA SER A 39 13.45 -3.38 8.04
C SER A 39 13.26 -4.42 6.94
N ILE A 40 12.00 -4.80 6.74
CA ILE A 40 11.55 -5.63 5.61
C ILE A 40 10.52 -4.86 4.78
N GLY A 41 10.54 -5.02 3.46
CA GLY A 41 9.59 -4.32 2.60
C GLY A 41 9.64 -4.72 1.13
N ILE A 42 8.66 -4.29 0.35
CA ILE A 42 8.75 -4.27 -1.11
C ILE A 42 9.37 -2.94 -1.53
N GLY A 43 10.32 -2.97 -2.45
CA GLY A 43 10.93 -1.78 -3.01
C GLY A 43 11.40 -1.94 -4.44
N ILE A 44 11.83 -0.83 -5.03
CA ILE A 44 12.36 -0.75 -6.38
C ILE A 44 13.83 -0.30 -6.28
N PRO A 45 14.78 -1.23 -6.36
CA PRO A 45 16.19 -0.87 -6.34
C PRO A 45 16.58 -0.04 -7.57
N PRO A 46 17.57 0.86 -7.44
CA PRO A 46 18.32 1.19 -6.22
C PRO A 46 17.63 2.24 -5.31
N PHE A 47 16.40 2.67 -5.59
CA PHE A 47 15.93 3.99 -5.15
C PHE A 47 14.93 4.04 -3.99
N ALA A 48 14.06 3.04 -3.77
CA ALA A 48 13.00 3.20 -2.76
C ALA A 48 12.47 1.92 -2.14
N VAL A 49 12.27 1.93 -0.81
CA VAL A 49 11.26 1.09 -0.16
C VAL A 49 9.91 1.70 -0.47
N ALA A 50 9.02 0.93 -1.06
CA ALA A 50 7.68 1.37 -1.38
C ALA A 50 6.67 0.99 -0.31
N ASP A 51 6.88 -0.12 0.36
CA ASP A 51 6.04 -0.54 1.47
C ASP A 51 6.86 -1.42 2.40
N GLY A 52 6.74 -1.24 3.71
CA GLY A 52 7.51 -2.05 4.65
C GLY A 52 7.15 -1.84 6.10
N MET A 53 7.90 -2.54 6.95
CA MET A 53 7.91 -2.37 8.40
C MET A 53 9.31 -2.61 8.98
N ASN A 54 9.57 -2.06 10.16
CA ASN A 54 10.83 -2.27 10.89
C ASN A 54 10.66 -3.15 12.13
N GLU A 55 11.79 -3.56 12.70
CA GLU A 55 11.85 -4.42 13.89
C GLU A 55 11.20 -3.81 15.15
N LYS A 56 10.94 -2.50 15.16
CA LYS A 56 10.28 -1.81 16.27
C LYS A 56 8.77 -1.73 16.13
N GLY A 57 8.24 -2.04 14.95
CA GLY A 57 6.82 -2.06 14.66
C GLY A 57 6.30 -0.79 13.99
N LEU A 58 7.17 0.03 13.41
CA LEU A 58 6.79 1.12 12.52
C LEU A 58 6.60 0.57 11.10
N THR A 59 5.57 1.05 10.42
CA THR A 59 5.21 0.70 9.04
C THR A 59 5.16 1.95 8.19
N ILE A 60 5.44 1.80 6.89
CA ILE A 60 5.26 2.88 5.92
C ILE A 60 4.77 2.33 4.58
N ALA A 61 3.82 3.02 3.96
CA ALA A 61 3.37 2.78 2.60
C ALA A 61 3.55 4.05 1.76
N THR A 62 4.25 3.94 0.64
CA THR A 62 4.52 4.99 -0.33
C THR A 62 3.56 4.87 -1.49
N GLN A 63 2.81 5.93 -1.77
CA GLN A 63 1.89 6.00 -2.92
C GLN A 63 2.16 7.26 -3.74
N SER A 64 1.84 7.23 -5.04
CA SER A 64 1.98 8.39 -5.92
C SER A 64 1.07 9.54 -5.46
N LEU A 65 1.58 10.77 -5.50
CA LEU A 65 0.82 12.00 -5.30
C LEU A 65 1.39 13.08 -6.23
N TYR A 66 0.83 13.19 -7.44
CA TYR A 66 1.33 14.07 -8.49
C TYR A 66 1.24 15.56 -8.13
N ARG A 67 0.28 15.92 -7.27
CA ARG A 67 0.13 17.28 -6.73
C ARG A 67 1.16 17.66 -5.69
N SER A 68 1.95 16.72 -5.15
CA SER A 68 2.88 17.04 -4.08
C SER A 68 3.97 18.01 -4.56
N GLU A 69 4.41 18.89 -3.67
CA GLU A 69 5.47 19.86 -3.92
C GLU A 69 6.44 19.85 -2.74
N TYR A 70 7.60 19.22 -2.91
CA TYR A 70 8.63 19.11 -1.87
C TYR A 70 9.38 20.42 -1.62
N GLN A 71 10.14 20.45 -0.54
CA GLN A 71 10.93 21.62 -0.16
C GLN A 71 12.00 21.96 -1.21
N LYS A 72 12.24 23.26 -1.39
CA LYS A 72 13.41 23.76 -2.11
C LYS A 72 14.58 23.85 -1.11
N CYS A 73 15.51 22.91 -1.21
CA CYS A 73 16.65 22.82 -0.30
C CYS A 73 17.90 23.41 -0.96
N ASP A 74 18.61 24.29 -0.25
CA ASP A 74 20.04 24.52 -0.50
C ASP A 74 20.84 23.33 0.04
N ILE A 75 21.46 22.55 -0.85
CA ILE A 75 22.23 21.35 -0.49
C ILE A 75 23.55 21.67 0.24
N TRP A 76 23.98 22.94 0.25
CA TRP A 76 25.19 23.41 0.95
C TRP A 76 24.90 23.96 2.35
N ASN A 77 23.63 24.12 2.69
CA ASN A 77 23.23 24.63 3.98
C ASN A 77 23.60 23.63 5.10
N LYS A 78 24.32 24.12 6.12
CA LYS A 78 24.80 23.30 7.25
C LYS A 78 23.80 23.18 8.40
N THR A 79 22.67 23.88 8.35
CA THR A 79 21.66 23.91 9.43
C THR A 79 20.67 22.74 9.37
N TYR A 80 20.58 22.06 8.22
CA TYR A 80 19.76 20.87 8.03
C TYR A 80 20.49 19.85 7.16
N LYS A 81 20.04 18.58 7.24
CA LYS A 81 20.43 17.54 6.27
C LYS A 81 19.38 17.43 5.18
N THR A 82 19.79 17.14 3.96
CA THR A 82 18.84 16.90 2.86
C THR A 82 18.51 15.42 2.75
N ILE A 83 17.25 15.14 2.40
CA ILE A 83 16.74 13.78 2.17
C ILE A 83 16.03 13.79 0.82
N TRP A 84 16.36 12.85 -0.06
CA TRP A 84 15.57 12.60 -1.25
C TRP A 84 14.26 11.92 -0.87
N ALA A 85 13.12 12.40 -1.38
CA ALA A 85 11.81 11.82 -1.12
C ALA A 85 11.76 10.30 -1.35
N ALA A 86 12.44 9.80 -2.38
CA ALA A 86 12.57 8.37 -2.67
C ALA A 86 13.27 7.56 -1.54
N ASN A 87 14.21 8.19 -0.82
CA ASN A 87 14.94 7.58 0.30
C ASN A 87 14.23 7.76 1.65
N LEU A 88 13.22 8.64 1.71
CA LEU A 88 12.50 8.97 2.95
C LEU A 88 11.90 7.73 3.64
N PRO A 89 11.27 6.77 2.95
CA PRO A 89 10.74 5.57 3.59
C PRO A 89 11.78 4.74 4.31
N GLN A 90 12.94 4.51 3.66
CA GLN A 90 14.01 3.74 4.27
C GLN A 90 14.63 4.50 5.46
N TRP A 91 14.72 5.83 5.36
CA TRP A 91 15.21 6.67 6.45
C TRP A 91 14.28 6.54 7.66
N ILE A 92 12.97 6.71 7.46
CA ILE A 92 11.96 6.56 8.51
C ILE A 92 12.07 5.18 9.19
N LEU A 93 12.05 4.11 8.39
CA LEU A 93 12.13 2.74 8.91
C LEU A 93 13.45 2.45 9.65
N SER A 94 14.54 3.13 9.29
CA SER A 94 15.86 2.90 9.90
C SER A 94 16.10 3.71 11.18
N GLN A 95 15.35 4.79 11.41
CA GLN A 95 15.64 5.77 12.48
C GLN A 95 14.61 5.79 13.60
N PHE A 96 13.35 5.39 13.34
CA PHE A 96 12.27 5.63 14.29
C PHE A 96 11.51 4.35 14.65
N SER A 97 10.98 4.34 15.86
CA SER A 97 10.17 3.25 16.43
C SER A 97 8.68 3.59 16.51
N THR A 98 8.33 4.88 16.49
CA THR A 98 6.95 5.37 16.63
C THR A 98 6.63 6.48 15.63
N VAL A 99 5.35 6.67 15.35
CA VAL A 99 4.81 7.79 14.58
C VAL A 99 5.14 9.13 15.24
N ALA A 100 5.09 9.21 16.57
CA ALA A 100 5.41 10.43 17.31
C ALA A 100 6.87 10.87 17.10
N GLU A 101 7.82 9.93 17.04
CA GLU A 101 9.21 10.22 16.72
C GLU A 101 9.37 10.74 15.28
N VAL A 102 8.66 10.14 14.33
CA VAL A 102 8.66 10.59 12.92
C VAL A 102 8.12 12.01 12.81
N GLU A 103 6.99 12.30 13.44
CA GLU A 103 6.39 13.64 13.44
C GLU A 103 7.35 14.68 14.03
N SER A 104 7.93 14.38 15.19
CA SER A 104 8.92 15.25 15.84
C SER A 104 10.12 15.52 14.93
N ALA A 105 10.64 14.49 14.24
CA ALA A 105 11.77 14.63 13.33
C ALA A 105 11.44 15.51 12.11
N ILE A 106 10.28 15.32 11.48
CA ILE A 106 9.83 16.14 10.34
C ILE A 106 9.60 17.58 10.77
N ARG A 107 8.99 17.83 11.94
CA ARG A 107 8.73 19.18 12.46
C ARG A 107 9.98 19.91 12.94
N SER A 108 11.06 19.19 13.25
CA SER A 108 12.29 19.77 13.81
C SER A 108 13.01 20.76 12.89
N LYS A 109 12.68 20.78 11.60
CA LYS A 109 13.38 21.54 10.54
C LYS A 109 14.88 21.21 10.39
N LYS A 110 15.37 20.14 11.03
CA LYS A 110 16.74 19.62 10.85
C LYS A 110 16.89 18.81 9.56
N PHE A 111 15.79 18.52 8.87
CA PHE A 111 15.76 17.78 7.62
C PHE A 111 15.00 18.57 6.56
N CYS A 112 15.53 18.58 5.35
CA CYS A 112 14.90 19.19 4.18
C CYS A 112 14.66 18.10 3.13
N ILE A 113 13.39 17.82 2.84
CA ILE A 113 12.95 16.75 1.95
C ILE A 113 12.77 17.36 0.55
N THR A 114 13.52 16.82 -0.40
CA THR A 114 13.52 17.29 -1.80
C THR A 114 13.47 16.12 -2.76
N SER A 115 13.19 16.38 -4.04
CA SER A 115 13.32 15.39 -5.10
C SER A 115 13.90 16.07 -6.34
N PRO A 116 14.99 15.53 -6.93
CA PRO A 116 15.46 15.98 -8.25
C PRO A 116 14.68 15.33 -9.40
N LEU A 117 13.75 14.41 -9.08
CA LEU A 117 12.99 13.65 -10.07
C LEU A 117 11.80 14.47 -10.60
N PRO A 118 11.25 14.12 -11.80
CA PRO A 118 10.08 14.79 -12.35
C PRO A 118 8.89 14.77 -11.38
N LYS A 119 8.06 15.83 -11.39
CA LYS A 119 6.90 15.99 -10.48
C LYS A 119 5.93 14.80 -10.54
N GLN A 120 5.85 14.13 -11.69
CA GLN A 120 5.03 12.92 -11.90
C GLN A 120 5.49 11.74 -11.03
N THR A 121 6.71 11.76 -10.50
CA THR A 121 7.24 10.74 -9.59
C THR A 121 6.99 11.07 -8.12
N ASN A 122 6.31 12.17 -7.82
CA ASN A 122 6.07 12.57 -6.45
C ASN A 122 5.13 11.60 -5.72
N THR A 123 5.31 11.51 -4.41
CA THR A 123 4.69 10.53 -3.54
C THR A 123 4.26 11.16 -2.22
N HIS A 124 3.37 10.47 -1.51
CA HIS A 124 3.06 10.70 -0.12
C HIS A 124 3.12 9.39 0.67
N TRP A 125 3.04 9.49 1.99
CA TRP A 125 3.32 8.36 2.87
C TRP A 125 2.25 8.18 3.94
N ALA A 126 1.73 6.95 4.04
CA ALA A 126 0.97 6.52 5.21
C ALA A 126 1.94 5.82 6.16
N ILE A 127 2.01 6.29 7.40
CA ILE A 127 2.93 5.79 8.42
C ILE A 127 2.08 5.36 9.61
N ALA A 128 2.31 4.16 10.12
CA ALA A 128 1.61 3.67 11.30
C ALA A 128 2.55 2.88 12.20
N ASP A 129 2.28 2.80 13.49
CA ASP A 129 3.04 2.00 14.44
C ASP A 129 2.18 1.02 15.23
N LYS A 130 2.85 0.07 15.89
CA LYS A 130 2.19 -0.93 16.76
C LYS A 130 1.52 -0.35 18.01
N GLN A 131 1.71 0.94 18.32
CA GLN A 131 1.06 1.61 19.46
C GLN A 131 -0.29 2.22 19.04
N GLY A 132 -0.65 2.11 17.76
CA GLY A 132 -1.89 2.64 17.19
C GLY A 132 -1.75 4.04 16.59
N GLY A 133 -0.53 4.61 16.57
CA GLY A 133 -0.27 5.84 15.84
C GLY A 133 -0.47 5.63 14.34
N SER A 134 -1.14 6.56 13.67
CA SER A 134 -1.31 6.52 12.21
C SER A 134 -1.40 7.93 11.64
N ILE A 135 -0.53 8.26 10.68
CA ILE A 135 -0.49 9.55 10.00
C ILE A 135 -0.41 9.41 8.47
N VAL A 136 -0.85 10.45 7.79
CA VAL A 136 -0.54 10.71 6.38
C VAL A 136 0.39 11.92 6.30
N LEU A 137 1.55 11.74 5.67
CA LEU A 137 2.54 12.78 5.40
C LEU A 137 2.49 13.17 3.92
N GLU A 138 2.10 14.40 3.65
CA GLU A 138 2.06 15.01 2.32
C GLU A 138 2.93 16.26 2.30
N TYR A 139 3.39 16.67 1.11
CA TYR A 139 4.04 17.97 0.93
C TYR A 139 3.20 18.83 -0.02
N GLU A 140 2.86 20.03 0.44
CA GLU A 140 2.02 21.00 -0.27
C GLU A 140 2.71 22.37 -0.20
N ASP A 141 2.87 23.03 -1.33
CA ASP A 141 3.57 24.32 -1.46
C ASP A 141 4.97 24.34 -0.85
N GLY A 142 5.67 23.20 -0.87
CA GLY A 142 7.00 23.07 -0.29
C GLY A 142 7.01 22.83 1.22
N GLU A 143 5.88 22.63 1.89
CA GLU A 143 5.81 22.44 3.34
C GLU A 143 5.23 21.07 3.71
N PRO A 144 5.73 20.41 4.78
CA PRO A 144 5.15 19.16 5.24
C PRO A 144 3.78 19.37 5.89
N ARG A 145 2.80 18.60 5.41
CA ARG A 145 1.47 18.44 6.00
C ARG A 145 1.39 17.07 6.65
N ILE A 146 1.13 17.03 7.96
CA ILE A 146 0.97 15.80 8.74
C ILE A 146 -0.46 15.76 9.23
N TYR A 147 -1.19 14.72 8.82
CA TYR A 147 -2.57 14.48 9.21
C TYR A 147 -2.66 13.21 10.03
N ASP A 148 -3.36 13.26 11.17
CA ASP A 148 -3.79 12.04 11.85
C ASP A 148 -4.71 11.24 10.92
N ASN A 149 -4.39 9.97 10.72
CA ASN A 149 -5.13 9.10 9.83
C ASN A 149 -6.23 8.34 10.57
N TYR A 150 -7.21 9.06 11.12
CA TYR A 150 -8.37 8.46 11.81
C TYR A 150 -9.18 7.54 10.90
N VAL A 151 -9.13 7.77 9.58
CA VAL A 151 -9.77 6.90 8.59
C VAL A 151 -8.98 5.60 8.38
N GLY A 152 -7.67 5.57 8.65
CA GLY A 152 -6.80 4.42 8.43
C GLY A 152 -6.70 3.99 6.96
N LEU A 153 -6.83 4.94 6.01
CA LEU A 153 -6.75 4.71 4.56
C LEU A 153 -5.92 5.81 3.89
N MET A 154 -5.32 5.50 2.74
CA MET A 154 -4.65 6.47 1.86
C MET A 154 -4.63 5.89 0.44
N THR A 155 -4.86 6.73 -0.58
CA THR A 155 -4.76 6.31 -1.99
C THR A 155 -3.71 7.13 -2.73
N ASN A 156 -4.11 8.05 -3.60
CA ASN A 156 -3.25 8.91 -4.40
C ASN A 156 -3.91 10.30 -4.43
N ASP A 157 -3.76 11.05 -5.52
CA ASP A 157 -4.41 12.35 -5.69
C ASP A 157 -5.95 12.33 -5.50
N PRO A 158 -6.55 13.42 -5.00
CA PRO A 158 -5.91 14.64 -4.49
C PRO A 158 -5.40 14.47 -3.04
N PHE A 159 -5.07 15.56 -2.34
CA PHE A 159 -4.60 15.53 -0.96
C PHE A 159 -5.58 14.87 0.02
N TYR A 160 -5.06 14.27 1.08
CA TYR A 160 -5.82 13.47 2.05
C TYR A 160 -7.09 14.14 2.61
N PRO A 161 -7.08 15.43 3.04
CA PRO A 161 -8.28 16.06 3.58
C PRO A 161 -9.48 16.07 2.62
N TRP A 162 -9.21 16.17 1.31
CA TRP A 162 -10.27 16.10 0.31
C TRP A 162 -10.91 14.71 0.27
N HIS A 163 -10.13 13.63 0.36
CA HIS A 163 -10.68 12.26 0.38
C HIS A 163 -11.59 12.04 1.58
N VAL A 164 -11.21 12.56 2.75
CA VAL A 164 -12.04 12.49 3.96
C VAL A 164 -13.36 13.24 3.76
N GLN A 165 -13.31 14.46 3.21
CA GLN A 165 -14.54 15.21 2.89
C GLN A 165 -15.39 14.51 1.83
N ASN A 166 -14.76 13.86 0.85
CA ASN A 166 -15.43 13.16 -0.23
C ASN A 166 -16.32 12.01 0.26
N LEU A 167 -16.00 11.39 1.41
CA LEU A 167 -16.85 10.36 2.02
C LEU A 167 -18.28 10.86 2.30
N ASN A 168 -18.45 12.15 2.63
CA ASN A 168 -19.76 12.75 2.90
C ASN A 168 -20.68 12.73 1.68
N THR A 169 -20.10 12.66 0.47
CA THR A 169 -20.88 12.58 -0.77
C THR A 169 -21.54 11.21 -0.95
N TYR A 170 -21.21 10.21 -0.13
CA TYR A 170 -21.73 8.83 -0.24
C TYR A 170 -22.55 8.41 0.99
N VAL A 171 -23.09 9.37 1.75
CA VAL A 171 -23.80 9.13 3.03
C VAL A 171 -25.01 8.19 2.91
N TRP A 172 -25.54 7.98 1.71
CA TRP A 172 -26.65 7.04 1.44
C TRP A 172 -26.21 5.57 1.36
N ILE A 173 -24.92 5.27 1.35
CA ILE A 173 -24.41 3.90 1.43
C ILE A 173 -24.53 3.44 2.89
N LEU A 174 -25.34 2.41 3.13
CA LEU A 174 -25.72 1.97 4.48
C LEU A 174 -25.34 0.50 4.72
N PRO A 175 -25.09 0.09 5.99
CA PRO A 175 -24.89 -1.32 6.33
C PRO A 175 -26.12 -2.20 6.04
N GLU A 176 -27.31 -1.62 6.21
CA GLU A 176 -28.60 -2.27 6.00
C GLU A 176 -29.33 -1.65 4.80
N GLU A 177 -30.34 -2.35 4.29
CA GLU A 177 -31.17 -1.88 3.18
C GLU A 177 -32.06 -0.69 3.59
N GLY A 178 -32.26 0.24 2.65
CA GLY A 178 -33.14 1.39 2.88
C GLY A 178 -34.63 1.02 2.89
N ASP A 179 -35.44 1.80 3.61
CA ASP A 179 -36.90 1.64 3.63
C ASP A 179 -37.55 2.41 2.46
N ASN A 180 -38.12 1.66 1.51
CA ASN A 180 -38.84 2.20 0.36
C ASN A 180 -40.36 1.97 0.42
N LYS A 181 -40.93 1.56 1.57
CA LYS A 181 -42.35 1.17 1.69
C LYS A 181 -43.33 2.22 1.18
N LYS A 182 -43.03 3.50 1.38
CA LYS A 182 -43.87 4.63 0.92
C LYS A 182 -43.92 4.79 -0.60
N LEU A 183 -43.03 4.12 -1.33
CA LEU A 183 -42.93 4.18 -2.79
C LEU A 183 -43.56 2.96 -3.46
N ARG A 184 -44.11 2.01 -2.68
CA ARG A 184 -44.67 0.77 -3.20
C ARG A 184 -45.95 1.00 -3.99
N MET A 185 -46.10 0.28 -5.09
CA MET A 185 -47.27 0.26 -5.96
C MET A 185 -47.64 -1.18 -6.28
N ASP A 186 -48.92 -1.52 -6.16
CA ASP A 186 -49.46 -2.80 -6.60
C ASP A 186 -49.39 -2.92 -8.13
N THR A 187 -48.89 -4.05 -8.61
CA THR A 187 -48.77 -4.33 -10.04
C THR A 187 -49.92 -5.17 -10.61
N GLY A 188 -50.88 -5.58 -9.77
CA GLY A 188 -52.05 -6.35 -10.19
C GLY A 188 -51.67 -7.65 -10.91
N GLU A 189 -52.32 -7.92 -12.04
CA GLU A 189 -52.08 -9.14 -12.81
C GLU A 189 -50.71 -9.16 -13.52
N LEU A 190 -50.05 -8.00 -13.68
CA LEU A 190 -48.78 -7.90 -14.40
C LEU A 190 -47.68 -8.72 -13.72
N LEU A 191 -47.60 -8.68 -12.39
CA LEU A 191 -46.73 -9.54 -11.59
C LEU A 191 -47.54 -10.23 -10.50
N SER A 192 -48.55 -10.99 -10.93
CA SER A 192 -49.53 -11.68 -10.07
C SER A 192 -48.94 -12.55 -8.93
N ASN A 193 -47.69 -12.97 -9.05
CA ASN A 193 -46.97 -13.75 -8.03
C ASN A 193 -45.89 -12.98 -7.26
N GLN A 194 -45.65 -11.69 -7.57
CA GLN A 194 -44.66 -10.85 -6.88
C GLN A 194 -45.29 -9.69 -6.09
N GLY A 195 -46.48 -9.21 -6.48
CA GLY A 195 -47.20 -8.17 -5.75
C GLY A 195 -46.67 -6.74 -6.00
N GLU A 196 -46.32 -6.02 -4.94
CA GLU A 196 -45.94 -4.60 -4.98
C GLU A 196 -44.50 -4.35 -5.45
N VAL A 197 -44.27 -3.25 -6.17
CA VAL A 197 -42.94 -2.75 -6.60
C VAL A 197 -42.69 -1.33 -6.10
N PRO A 198 -41.43 -0.90 -5.86
CA PRO A 198 -40.21 -1.71 -5.92
C PRO A 198 -40.04 -2.60 -4.68
N PHE A 199 -39.72 -3.87 -4.88
CA PHE A 199 -39.29 -4.79 -3.83
C PHE A 199 -37.82 -5.15 -4.04
N ASN A 200 -37.12 -5.52 -2.96
CA ASN A 200 -35.77 -6.01 -3.10
C ASN A 200 -35.79 -7.49 -3.53
N PHE A 201 -35.25 -7.77 -4.72
CA PHE A 201 -35.17 -9.12 -5.29
C PHE A 201 -33.82 -9.82 -5.07
N GLY A 202 -32.91 -9.23 -4.28
CA GLY A 202 -31.60 -9.81 -4.00
C GLY A 202 -30.83 -9.11 -2.87
N HIS A 203 -29.51 -9.22 -2.91
CA HIS A 203 -28.61 -8.62 -1.91
C HIS A 203 -27.72 -7.55 -2.53
N GLY A 204 -27.19 -6.65 -1.70
CA GLY A 204 -26.19 -5.66 -2.09
C GLY A 204 -26.74 -4.29 -2.51
N PHE A 205 -28.07 -4.14 -2.64
CA PHE A 205 -28.72 -2.86 -2.99
C PHE A 205 -28.45 -1.75 -1.97
N ASN A 206 -28.17 -2.09 -0.72
CA ASN A 206 -27.73 -1.16 0.34
C ASN A 206 -26.41 -0.42 0.02
N THR A 207 -25.62 -0.96 -0.92
CA THR A 207 -24.38 -0.36 -1.40
C THR A 207 -24.51 0.28 -2.79
N GLY A 208 -25.74 0.41 -3.30
CA GLY A 208 -26.01 1.07 -4.57
C GLY A 208 -25.43 2.48 -4.64
N GLY A 209 -24.79 2.81 -5.75
CA GLY A 209 -24.10 4.10 -5.96
C GLY A 209 -22.66 4.15 -5.46
N MET A 210 -22.12 3.07 -4.88
CA MET A 210 -20.67 2.96 -4.65
C MET A 210 -19.91 3.03 -5.99
N PRO A 211 -18.88 3.87 -6.11
CA PRO A 211 -18.18 4.02 -7.38
C PRO A 211 -17.38 2.74 -7.69
N GLY A 212 -17.36 2.32 -8.96
CA GLY A 212 -16.74 1.05 -9.40
C GLY A 212 -15.43 1.21 -10.17
N ASP A 213 -15.08 2.43 -10.58
CA ASP A 213 -13.88 2.71 -11.37
C ASP A 213 -12.59 2.64 -10.50
N PRO A 214 -11.40 2.55 -11.12
CA PRO A 214 -10.13 2.34 -10.42
C PRO A 214 -9.47 3.64 -9.95
N SER A 215 -10.12 4.81 -10.11
CA SER A 215 -9.54 6.09 -9.72
C SER A 215 -9.23 6.13 -8.21
N PRO A 216 -8.26 6.97 -7.78
CA PRO A 216 -7.93 7.06 -6.37
C PRO A 216 -9.09 7.48 -5.46
N PRO A 217 -9.97 8.46 -5.83
CA PRO A 217 -11.18 8.76 -5.07
C PRO A 217 -12.10 7.55 -4.93
N SER A 218 -12.37 6.85 -6.02
CA SER A 218 -13.28 5.69 -6.02
C SER A 218 -12.73 4.54 -5.18
N ARG A 219 -11.42 4.24 -5.28
CA ARG A 219 -10.78 3.25 -4.39
C ARG A 219 -10.85 3.65 -2.92
N PHE A 220 -10.66 4.92 -2.59
CA PHE A 220 -10.74 5.41 -1.20
C PHE A 220 -12.15 5.17 -0.62
N VAL A 221 -13.19 5.56 -1.37
CA VAL A 221 -14.61 5.37 -1.00
C VAL A 221 -14.94 3.89 -0.87
N ARG A 222 -14.59 3.07 -1.88
CA ARG A 222 -14.84 1.62 -1.86
C ARG A 222 -14.19 0.94 -0.66
N MET A 223 -12.92 1.23 -0.37
CA MET A 223 -12.23 0.66 0.78
C MET A 223 -12.88 1.08 2.09
N PHE A 224 -13.25 2.36 2.23
CA PHE A 224 -13.89 2.87 3.44
C PHE A 224 -15.21 2.15 3.71
N PHE A 225 -16.16 2.24 2.77
CA PHE A 225 -17.49 1.65 2.98
C PHE A 225 -17.45 0.13 3.05
N ASN A 226 -16.63 -0.54 2.22
CA ASN A 226 -16.47 -1.99 2.32
C ASN A 226 -15.97 -2.40 3.70
N ARG A 227 -14.95 -1.71 4.25
CA ARG A 227 -14.45 -1.99 5.61
C ARG A 227 -15.52 -1.75 6.66
N GLN A 228 -16.15 -0.57 6.68
CA GLN A 228 -17.12 -0.19 7.71
C GLN A 228 -18.35 -1.11 7.70
N ILE A 229 -18.90 -1.40 6.53
CA ILE A 229 -20.08 -2.27 6.39
C ILE A 229 -19.73 -3.72 6.72
N SER A 230 -18.58 -4.22 6.26
CA SER A 230 -18.14 -5.57 6.60
C SER A 230 -17.97 -5.75 8.11
N GLN A 231 -17.40 -4.74 8.79
CA GLN A 231 -17.26 -4.75 10.24
C GLN A 231 -18.59 -4.62 10.97
N ALA A 232 -19.55 -3.86 10.44
CA ALA A 232 -20.88 -3.73 11.03
C ALA A 232 -21.69 -5.03 10.90
N ASN A 233 -21.69 -5.64 9.71
CA ASN A 233 -22.53 -6.80 9.39
C ASN A 233 -21.87 -8.13 9.79
N SER A 234 -20.54 -8.19 9.88
CA SER A 234 -19.77 -9.36 10.30
C SER A 234 -18.48 -8.95 11.02
N PRO A 235 -18.55 -8.45 12.26
CA PRO A 235 -17.39 -8.00 13.00
C PRO A 235 -16.30 -9.08 13.09
N PRO A 236 -15.05 -8.79 12.70
CA PRO A 236 -13.94 -9.73 12.89
C PRO A 236 -13.80 -10.09 14.36
N LYS A 237 -13.58 -11.38 14.67
CA LYS A 237 -13.15 -11.77 16.01
C LYS A 237 -11.78 -11.16 16.29
N LYS A 238 -11.42 -11.05 17.57
CA LYS A 238 -10.11 -10.53 18.00
C LYS A 238 -8.96 -11.52 17.76
N ASN A 239 -8.92 -12.16 16.59
CA ASN A 239 -7.87 -13.07 16.15
C ASN A 239 -7.27 -12.58 14.81
N LEU A 240 -6.03 -12.98 14.53
CA LEU A 240 -5.31 -12.52 13.34
C LEU A 240 -6.01 -12.93 12.03
N ASP A 241 -6.52 -14.15 11.95
CA ASP A 241 -7.03 -14.74 10.72
C ASP A 241 -8.29 -14.03 10.20
N ASP A 242 -9.21 -13.67 11.09
CA ASP A 242 -10.41 -12.89 10.74
C ASP A 242 -10.02 -11.51 10.19
N TRP A 243 -9.03 -10.85 10.81
CA TRP A 243 -8.53 -9.55 10.34
C TRP A 243 -7.80 -9.65 9.00
N LEU A 244 -6.99 -10.70 8.81
CA LEU A 244 -6.33 -10.97 7.53
C LEU A 244 -7.36 -11.29 6.43
N THR A 245 -8.43 -12.00 6.75
CA THR A 245 -9.51 -12.33 5.82
C THR A 245 -10.22 -11.06 5.35
N LEU A 246 -10.59 -10.17 6.29
CA LEU A 246 -11.18 -8.87 5.96
C LEU A 246 -10.24 -8.01 5.11
N ALA A 247 -8.97 -7.89 5.51
CA ALA A 247 -7.98 -7.09 4.79
C ALA A 247 -7.80 -7.58 3.34
N GLN A 248 -7.74 -8.90 3.14
CA GLN A 248 -7.66 -9.48 1.79
C GLN A 248 -8.90 -9.18 0.96
N GLY A 249 -10.11 -9.30 1.53
CA GLY A 249 -11.35 -8.97 0.84
C GLY A 249 -11.39 -7.52 0.37
N ILE A 250 -10.99 -6.58 1.24
CA ILE A 250 -10.90 -5.15 0.91
C ILE A 250 -9.88 -4.91 -0.22
N LEU A 251 -8.69 -5.51 -0.14
CA LEU A 251 -7.64 -5.35 -1.17
C LEU A 251 -8.05 -5.95 -2.52
N ASN A 252 -8.74 -7.09 -2.52
CA ASN A 252 -9.26 -7.70 -3.74
C ASN A 252 -10.33 -6.81 -4.37
N GLY A 253 -11.14 -6.12 -3.56
CA GLY A 253 -12.14 -5.16 -4.00
C GLY A 253 -11.58 -3.93 -4.72
N ILE A 254 -10.27 -3.68 -4.68
CA ILE A 254 -9.62 -2.56 -5.40
C ILE A 254 -8.51 -3.04 -6.35
N PHE A 255 -8.47 -4.34 -6.67
CA PHE A 255 -7.49 -4.90 -7.59
C PHE A 255 -7.74 -4.38 -9.01
N ILE A 256 -6.69 -3.87 -9.66
CA ILE A 256 -6.76 -3.33 -11.02
C ILE A 256 -6.19 -4.37 -11.98
N THR A 257 -7.07 -4.92 -12.82
CA THR A 257 -6.71 -5.86 -13.88
C THR A 257 -5.92 -5.15 -14.99
N LYS A 258 -4.86 -5.80 -15.48
CA LYS A 258 -4.07 -5.28 -16.60
C LYS A 258 -4.95 -5.13 -17.84
N GLY A 259 -4.92 -3.93 -18.45
CA GLY A 259 -5.74 -3.58 -19.60
C GLY A 259 -7.03 -2.83 -19.25
N PHE A 260 -7.44 -2.78 -17.97
CA PHE A 260 -8.67 -2.10 -17.55
C PHE A 260 -8.53 -0.58 -17.56
N THR A 261 -7.32 -0.06 -17.31
CA THR A 261 -7.02 1.38 -17.37
C THR A 261 -6.29 1.73 -18.67
N GLY A 262 -6.45 2.96 -19.14
CA GLY A 262 -5.67 3.47 -20.26
C GLY A 262 -4.15 3.48 -19.97
N PRO A 263 -3.30 3.56 -21.00
CA PRO A 263 -1.86 3.62 -20.80
C PRO A 263 -1.48 4.88 -20.02
N ASN A 264 -0.51 4.75 -19.10
CA ASN A 264 0.02 5.91 -18.41
C ASN A 264 0.86 6.75 -19.39
N THR A 265 0.34 7.91 -19.77
CA THR A 265 1.00 8.83 -20.72
C THR A 265 2.13 9.65 -20.10
N LEU A 266 2.30 9.58 -18.78
CA LEU A 266 3.33 10.30 -18.03
C LEU A 266 4.62 9.47 -17.86
N GLY A 267 4.59 8.17 -18.17
CA GLY A 267 5.72 7.26 -18.02
C GLY A 267 6.46 6.97 -19.32
N HIS A 268 7.70 6.47 -19.20
CA HIS A 268 8.47 5.97 -20.34
C HIS A 268 7.93 4.64 -20.91
N LEU A 269 7.10 3.94 -20.16
CA LEU A 269 6.46 2.70 -20.56
C LEU A 269 4.99 2.97 -20.88
N ILE A 270 4.61 2.76 -22.14
CA ILE A 270 3.20 2.80 -22.58
C ILE A 270 2.55 1.48 -22.16
N GLU A 271 2.18 1.38 -20.88
CA GLU A 271 1.48 0.23 -20.33
C GLU A 271 0.25 0.70 -19.55
N SER A 272 -0.83 -0.09 -19.62
CA SER A 272 -1.99 0.03 -18.74
C SER A 272 -1.57 -0.10 -17.27
N ASP A 273 -2.08 0.78 -16.42
CA ASP A 273 -1.87 0.63 -14.99
C ASP A 273 -2.62 -0.60 -14.44
N HIS A 274 -2.01 -1.25 -13.46
CA HIS A 274 -2.46 -2.51 -12.88
C HIS A 274 -1.81 -2.74 -11.52
N THR A 275 -2.44 -3.57 -10.69
CA THR A 275 -1.93 -3.91 -9.36
C THR A 275 -0.70 -4.83 -9.46
N SER A 276 0.52 -4.32 -9.28
CA SER A 276 1.73 -5.15 -9.41
C SER A 276 1.94 -6.15 -8.25
N TRP A 277 1.60 -5.74 -7.02
CA TRP A 277 1.77 -6.52 -5.80
C TRP A 277 0.82 -6.01 -4.70
N ALA A 278 0.67 -6.80 -3.64
CA ALA A 278 -0.02 -6.41 -2.41
C ALA A 278 0.78 -6.88 -1.19
N THR A 279 0.73 -6.13 -0.08
CA THR A 279 1.37 -6.48 1.19
C THR A 279 0.36 -6.50 2.34
N LEU A 280 0.63 -7.31 3.36
CA LEU A 280 -0.04 -7.30 4.65
C LEU A 280 1.03 -7.21 5.73
N ARG A 281 0.82 -6.35 6.73
CA ARG A 281 1.78 -6.09 7.81
C ARG A 281 1.03 -6.07 9.13
N VAL A 282 1.44 -6.92 10.06
CA VAL A 282 0.97 -6.90 11.44
C VAL A 282 2.20 -6.99 12.35
N PRO A 283 2.88 -5.85 12.58
CA PRO A 283 4.17 -5.85 13.26
C PRO A 283 4.10 -6.33 14.71
N GLU A 284 2.95 -6.15 15.37
CA GLU A 284 2.72 -6.61 16.75
C GLU A 284 2.94 -8.11 16.92
N VAL A 285 2.57 -8.91 15.92
CA VAL A 285 2.75 -10.37 15.90
C VAL A 285 3.89 -10.81 14.98
N GLY A 286 4.65 -9.85 14.44
CA GLY A 286 5.77 -10.11 13.54
C GLY A 286 5.39 -10.63 12.15
N PHE A 287 4.17 -10.36 11.68
CA PHE A 287 3.67 -10.87 10.41
C PHE A 287 3.93 -9.89 9.25
N TYR A 288 4.64 -10.34 8.22
CA TYR A 288 4.77 -9.63 6.95
C TYR A 288 4.45 -10.58 5.80
N ALA A 289 3.49 -10.24 4.95
CA ALA A 289 3.17 -11.03 3.76
C ALA A 289 3.12 -10.17 2.51
N TYR A 290 3.42 -10.80 1.37
CA TYR A 290 3.25 -10.19 0.06
C TYR A 290 2.75 -11.20 -0.97
N ARG A 291 2.13 -10.70 -2.03
CA ARG A 291 1.82 -11.43 -3.26
C ARG A 291 2.05 -10.54 -4.46
N SER A 292 2.17 -11.12 -5.65
CA SER A 292 2.36 -10.38 -6.90
C SER A 292 1.23 -10.63 -7.88
N TYR A 293 1.13 -9.81 -8.93
CA TYR A 293 0.15 -10.02 -10.00
C TYR A 293 0.30 -11.41 -10.66
N GLY A 294 1.53 -11.83 -10.93
CA GLY A 294 1.82 -13.12 -11.58
C GLY A 294 1.81 -14.32 -10.63
N ASN A 295 1.80 -14.09 -9.31
CA ASN A 295 1.71 -15.14 -8.31
C ASN A 295 0.88 -14.64 -7.12
N MET A 296 -0.39 -15.05 -7.12
CA MET A 296 -1.40 -14.63 -6.15
C MET A 296 -1.31 -15.37 -4.81
N GLN A 297 -0.46 -16.41 -4.70
CA GLN A 297 -0.18 -17.07 -3.43
C GLN A 297 0.50 -16.08 -2.48
N TRP A 298 -0.06 -15.88 -1.28
CA TRP A 298 0.60 -15.09 -0.26
C TRP A 298 1.87 -15.80 0.22
N HIS A 299 2.98 -15.07 0.23
CA HIS A 299 4.25 -15.47 0.80
C HIS A 299 4.43 -14.69 2.10
N VAL A 300 4.64 -15.38 3.22
CA VAL A 300 4.76 -14.78 4.55
C VAL A 300 6.16 -14.95 5.12
N VAL A 301 6.59 -13.93 5.86
CA VAL A 301 7.81 -13.87 6.65
C VAL A 301 7.43 -13.61 8.10
N ASP A 302 7.82 -14.52 8.99
CA ASP A 302 7.78 -14.32 10.44
C ASP A 302 9.02 -13.53 10.85
N THR A 303 8.82 -12.24 11.07
CA THR A 303 9.91 -11.31 11.37
C THR A 303 10.52 -11.48 12.76
N ARG A 304 9.88 -12.24 13.65
CA ARG A 304 10.46 -12.58 14.97
C ARG A 304 11.61 -13.56 14.85
N GLN A 305 11.70 -14.27 13.72
CA GLN A 305 12.76 -15.24 13.42
C GLN A 305 13.93 -14.62 12.64
N LEU A 306 13.91 -13.29 12.46
CA LEU A 306 14.99 -12.57 11.78
C LEU A 306 16.02 -12.09 12.81
N ASP A 307 17.29 -12.35 12.54
CA ASP A 307 18.38 -11.61 13.16
C ASP A 307 18.56 -10.31 12.37
N TRP A 308 18.21 -9.19 13.00
CA TRP A 308 18.29 -7.86 12.39
C TRP A 308 19.73 -7.32 12.36
N SER A 309 20.68 -7.95 13.03
CA SER A 309 22.08 -7.52 13.09
C SER A 309 22.94 -8.14 11.98
N GLN A 310 22.68 -9.40 11.64
CA GLN A 310 23.23 -10.14 10.50
C GLN A 310 22.09 -11.00 10.00
N GLY A 311 21.76 -10.97 8.69
CA GLY A 311 20.52 -11.61 8.23
C GLY A 311 20.45 -13.10 8.57
N LYS A 312 19.73 -13.41 9.68
CA LYS A 312 19.03 -14.66 10.12
C LYS A 312 19.71 -15.66 11.08
N VAL A 313 18.89 -16.29 11.96
CA VAL A 313 18.89 -17.74 12.38
C VAL A 313 17.44 -18.21 12.72
N LEU A 314 17.08 -19.48 12.40
CA LEU A 314 15.76 -20.18 12.44
C LEU A 314 15.60 -21.18 13.63
N PRO A 315 14.45 -21.88 13.85
CA PRO A 315 13.03 -21.45 13.98
C PRO A 315 12.39 -21.90 15.33
N THR A 316 11.14 -21.48 15.58
CA THR A 316 10.11 -22.35 16.23
C THR A 316 8.82 -22.21 15.44
N SER A 317 8.21 -23.32 15.05
CA SER A 317 6.99 -23.34 14.23
C SER A 317 5.80 -22.75 15.00
N GLN A 318 5.14 -21.75 14.42
CA GLN A 318 3.76 -21.41 14.74
C GLN A 318 2.88 -21.77 13.54
N SER A 319 1.64 -22.18 13.80
CA SER A 319 0.64 -22.33 12.73
C SER A 319 0.45 -20.97 12.07
N ILE A 320 0.69 -20.91 10.79
CA ILE A 320 0.39 -19.75 9.97
C ILE A 320 -1.05 -19.89 9.48
N ALA A 321 -1.75 -18.77 9.36
CA ALA A 321 -3.10 -18.69 8.80
C ALA A 321 -3.22 -19.49 7.49
N ASP A 322 -4.34 -20.19 7.31
CA ASP A 322 -4.61 -20.95 6.08
C ASP A 322 -4.49 -20.04 4.84
N GLY A 323 -3.88 -20.57 3.78
CA GLY A 323 -3.68 -19.84 2.52
C GLY A 323 -2.41 -19.00 2.43
N PHE A 324 -1.50 -19.06 3.42
CA PHE A 324 -0.19 -18.40 3.37
C PHE A 324 0.96 -19.40 3.28
N LYS A 325 1.88 -19.18 2.34
CA LYS A 325 3.12 -19.96 2.20
C LYS A 325 4.23 -19.30 3.04
N ASN A 326 4.68 -19.97 4.10
CA ASN A 326 5.84 -19.51 4.86
C ASN A 326 7.10 -19.62 4.00
N ILE A 327 7.81 -18.50 3.83
CA ILE A 327 9.12 -18.46 3.15
C ILE A 327 10.23 -17.95 4.07
N THR A 328 9.97 -17.83 5.37
CA THR A 328 10.96 -17.35 6.34
C THR A 328 12.26 -18.12 6.16
N ASP A 329 12.20 -19.45 6.12
CA ASP A 329 13.34 -20.35 5.96
C ASP A 329 14.04 -20.24 4.59
N GLU A 330 13.32 -19.80 3.56
CA GLU A 330 13.83 -19.62 2.20
C GLU A 330 14.58 -18.29 1.99
N LEU A 331 14.50 -17.36 2.96
CA LEU A 331 15.19 -16.06 2.85
C LEU A 331 16.72 -16.22 2.84
N PRO A 332 17.44 -15.54 1.91
CA PRO A 332 18.90 -15.60 1.83
C PRO A 332 19.57 -14.95 3.05
N THR A 333 20.77 -15.41 3.40
CA THR A 333 21.64 -14.75 4.38
C THR A 333 22.26 -13.47 3.80
N VAL A 334 22.26 -12.37 4.56
CA VAL A 334 22.83 -11.08 4.14
C VAL A 334 24.18 -10.87 4.80
N ASP A 335 25.22 -10.62 4.01
CA ASP A 335 26.45 -10.02 4.53
C ASP A 335 26.23 -8.52 4.78
N SER A 336 26.26 -8.16 6.06
CA SER A 336 26.13 -6.79 6.59
C SER A 336 27.08 -5.76 5.95
N ALA A 337 28.21 -6.19 5.38
CA ALA A 337 29.22 -5.31 4.80
C ALA A 337 28.83 -4.77 3.41
N SER A 338 28.00 -5.50 2.66
CA SER A 338 27.74 -5.20 1.25
C SER A 338 26.69 -4.11 1.01
N GLY A 339 25.85 -3.81 2.01
CA GLY A 339 24.75 -2.85 1.86
C GLY A 339 23.77 -3.18 0.72
N HIS A 340 23.83 -4.40 0.17
CA HIS A 340 23.10 -4.75 -1.03
C HIS A 340 21.73 -5.35 -0.71
N PHE A 341 20.73 -4.87 -1.45
CA PHE A 341 19.37 -5.37 -1.49
C PHE A 341 19.36 -6.85 -1.89
N LEU A 342 18.80 -7.74 -1.06
CA LEU A 342 18.50 -9.08 -1.52
C LEU A 342 17.39 -9.04 -2.57
N ALA A 343 17.62 -9.73 -3.67
CA ALA A 343 16.61 -10.05 -4.66
C ALA A 343 16.12 -11.47 -4.39
N VAL A 344 14.98 -11.62 -3.73
CA VAL A 344 14.25 -12.88 -3.89
C VAL A 344 13.77 -12.91 -5.34
N LYS A 345 14.16 -13.96 -6.10
CA LYS A 345 13.99 -14.14 -7.54
C LYS A 345 12.75 -13.42 -8.09
N SER A 346 12.92 -12.64 -9.16
CA SER A 346 11.81 -12.22 -10.00
C SER A 346 11.02 -13.46 -10.43
N VAL A 347 9.70 -13.46 -10.28
CA VAL A 347 8.86 -14.32 -11.11
C VAL A 347 9.04 -13.79 -12.52
N LYS A 348 9.91 -14.42 -13.31
CA LYS A 348 10.09 -14.10 -14.71
C LYS A 348 8.73 -14.29 -15.39
N SER A 349 8.09 -13.22 -15.85
CA SER A 349 7.01 -13.34 -16.83
C SER A 349 7.66 -13.73 -18.16
N HIS A 350 7.88 -15.03 -18.39
CA HIS A 350 8.11 -15.53 -19.74
C HIS A 350 6.74 -15.73 -20.34
N SER A 351 6.27 -14.77 -21.13
CA SER A 351 5.32 -15.08 -22.19
C SER A 351 6.15 -15.42 -23.42
N SER A 352 6.28 -16.72 -23.70
CA SER A 352 6.74 -17.19 -25.00
C SER A 352 5.73 -16.77 -26.09
N PRO A 353 6.12 -16.74 -27.37
CA PRO A 353 5.19 -16.48 -28.47
C PRO A 353 3.98 -17.43 -28.49
N GLU A 354 4.13 -18.65 -27.97
CA GLU A 354 3.05 -19.64 -27.84
C GLU A 354 2.02 -19.24 -26.77
N ASP A 355 2.45 -18.57 -25.70
CA ASP A 355 1.56 -18.07 -24.64
C ASP A 355 0.65 -16.93 -25.13
N VAL A 356 1.10 -16.15 -26.13
CA VAL A 356 0.31 -15.07 -26.75
C VAL A 356 -0.82 -15.64 -27.60
N ALA A 357 -0.59 -16.78 -28.28
CA ALA A 357 -1.62 -17.45 -29.09
C ALA A 357 -2.72 -18.08 -28.22
N LEU A 358 -2.35 -18.63 -27.05
CA LEU A 358 -3.30 -19.21 -26.09
C LEU A 358 -4.19 -18.14 -25.42
N LEU A 359 -3.63 -16.95 -25.15
CA LEU A 359 -4.37 -15.81 -24.59
C LEU A 359 -5.40 -15.21 -25.56
N GLN A 360 -5.14 -15.27 -26.87
CA GLN A 360 -6.11 -14.82 -27.88
C GLN A 360 -7.33 -15.75 -27.98
N THR A 361 -7.13 -17.06 -27.77
CA THR A 361 -8.23 -18.04 -27.80
C THR A 361 -9.14 -17.92 -26.57
N LEU A 362 -8.57 -17.71 -25.38
CA LEU A 362 -9.34 -17.50 -24.15
C LEU A 362 -10.18 -16.20 -24.15
N SER A 363 -9.77 -15.17 -24.92
CA SER A 363 -10.53 -13.92 -25.04
C SER A 363 -11.79 -14.02 -25.89
N GLN A 364 -11.97 -15.13 -26.62
CA GLN A 364 -13.19 -15.38 -27.41
C GLN A 364 -14.23 -16.22 -26.66
N GLU A 365 -13.87 -16.78 -25.49
CA GLU A 365 -14.75 -17.61 -24.66
C GLU A 365 -15.12 -16.98 -23.30
N LEU A 366 -14.68 -15.74 -23.04
CA LEU A 366 -15.10 -14.87 -21.92
C LEU A 366 -15.89 -13.69 -22.48
#